data_AF-A0A7C6SH35-F1
#
_entry.id   AF-A0A7C6SH35-F1
#
_cell.length_a   1.000
_cell.length_b   1.000
_cell.length_c   1.000
_cell.angle_alpha   90.00
_cell.angle_beta   90.00
_cell.angle_gamma   90.00
#
_symmetry.space_group_name_H-M   'P 1'
#
loop_
_entity.id
_entity.type
_entity.pdbx_description
1 polymer ?
#
loop_
_entity_poly.entity_id
_entity_poly.type
_entity_poly.pdbx_seq_one_letter_code
_entity_poly.pdbx_strand_id
1 'polypeptide(L)'
;MGIQPTHKVELAPIFYMTYPSFEEEEIQRYRVDSVGYPVSYVQSALKFLGYEIDRTDGYFSEATDLALKQYQETNRQMPIGVIDKNSVSSIHSSVIRYWNVNREQLDTQRLKAIELLGGIDVPIEETQTEDTSALSTRFTV
;
A
#
# COMPACT_ATOMS: atom_id res chain seq x y z
N MET A 1 -24.16 19.15 -1.60
CA MET A 1 -23.16 19.18 -2.69
C MET A 1 -21.81 19.46 -2.06
N GLY A 2 -20.82 18.60 -2.29
CA GLY A 2 -19.48 18.73 -1.69
C GLY A 2 -18.59 19.71 -2.45
N ILE A 3 -17.54 20.20 -1.81
CA ILE A 3 -16.50 21.02 -2.45
C ILE A 3 -15.64 20.14 -3.36
N GLN A 4 -15.39 20.59 -4.60
CA GLN A 4 -14.46 19.91 -5.51
C GLN A 4 -13.06 20.56 -5.38
N PRO A 5 -12.00 19.78 -5.17
CA PRO A 5 -10.64 20.32 -5.11
C PRO A 5 -10.18 20.77 -6.50
N THR A 6 -9.60 21.97 -6.59
CA THR A 6 -9.02 22.52 -7.83
C THR A 6 -7.81 21.72 -8.32
N HIS A 7 -7.03 21.14 -7.39
CA HIS A 7 -5.91 20.24 -7.68
C HIS A 7 -6.14 18.91 -6.99
N LYS A 8 -6.23 17.82 -7.77
CA LYS A 8 -6.48 16.48 -7.25
C LYS A 8 -5.15 15.79 -6.96
N VAL A 9 -4.89 15.54 -5.68
CA VAL A 9 -3.74 14.75 -5.21
C VAL A 9 -4.24 13.70 -4.23
N GLU A 10 -3.83 12.45 -4.46
CA GLU A 10 -4.24 11.30 -3.67
C GLU A 10 -3.07 10.80 -2.80
N LEU A 11 -3.40 10.24 -1.64
CA LEU A 11 -2.46 9.51 -0.80
C LEU A 11 -2.27 8.07 -1.34
N ALA A 12 -1.39 7.30 -0.72
CA ALA A 12 -1.24 5.89 -1.06
C ALA A 12 -2.58 5.12 -0.93
N PRO A 13 -2.85 4.11 -1.78
CA PRO A 13 -4.14 3.40 -1.81
C PRO A 13 -4.59 2.86 -0.46
N ILE A 14 -3.64 2.41 0.38
CA ILE A 14 -3.90 1.83 1.70
C ILE A 14 -4.70 2.76 2.63
N PHE A 15 -4.64 4.09 2.44
CA PHE A 15 -5.40 5.06 3.25
C PHE A 15 -6.88 5.16 2.88
N TYR A 16 -7.26 4.63 1.71
CA TYR A 16 -8.65 4.59 1.24
C TYR A 16 -9.25 3.19 1.35
N MET A 17 -8.46 2.18 1.73
CA MET A 17 -8.93 0.81 1.90
C MET A 17 -9.68 0.64 3.22
N THR A 18 -10.76 -0.13 3.20
CA THR A 18 -11.46 -0.58 4.40
C THR A 18 -10.58 -1.53 5.19
N TYR A 19 -10.52 -1.37 6.52
CA TYR A 19 -9.82 -2.31 7.39
C TYR A 19 -10.50 -3.69 7.30
N PRO A 20 -9.76 -4.78 7.03
CA PRO A 20 -10.36 -6.10 6.91
C PRO A 20 -11.05 -6.55 8.21
N SER A 21 -12.33 -6.88 8.12
CA SER A 21 -13.08 -7.49 9.23
C SER A 21 -12.80 -8.99 9.28
N PHE A 22 -12.57 -9.50 10.49
CA PHE A 22 -12.42 -10.91 10.77
C PHE A 22 -13.54 -11.31 11.72
N GLU A 23 -14.38 -12.26 11.31
CA GLU A 23 -15.45 -12.79 12.16
C GLU A 23 -14.83 -13.51 13.35
N GLU A 24 -15.31 -13.25 14.57
CA GLU A 24 -14.71 -13.83 15.78
C GLU A 24 -14.94 -15.34 15.89
N GLU A 25 -15.97 -15.85 15.22
CA GLU A 25 -16.39 -17.24 15.27
C GLU A 25 -15.60 -18.15 14.32
N GLU A 26 -14.83 -17.59 13.38
CA GLU A 26 -14.05 -18.35 12.39
C GLU A 26 -12.57 -17.96 12.37
N ILE A 27 -11.69 -18.97 12.45
CA ILE A 27 -10.25 -18.76 12.27
C ILE A 27 -9.98 -18.60 10.77
N GLN A 28 -10.04 -17.34 10.29
CA GLN A 28 -9.69 -17.01 8.92
C GLN A 28 -8.18 -16.82 8.77
N ARG A 29 -7.57 -17.63 7.90
CA ARG A 29 -6.14 -17.61 7.59
C ARG A 29 -5.94 -17.70 6.09
N TYR A 30 -5.12 -16.81 5.54
CA TYR A 30 -4.75 -16.82 4.12
C TYR A 30 -3.28 -17.22 3.98
N ARG A 31 -3.01 -18.07 2.98
CA ARG A 31 -1.70 -18.63 2.63
C ARG A 31 -1.52 -18.59 1.11
N VAL A 32 -0.40 -19.12 0.60
CA VAL A 32 -0.17 -19.32 -0.84
C VAL A 32 -1.40 -19.95 -1.49
N ASP A 33 -1.76 -19.41 -2.66
CA ASP A 33 -2.96 -19.73 -3.44
C ASP A 33 -4.31 -19.28 -2.85
N SER A 34 -4.30 -18.58 -1.71
CA SER A 34 -5.53 -17.97 -1.19
C SER A 34 -5.88 -16.69 -1.92
N VAL A 35 -7.17 -16.41 -2.06
CA VAL A 35 -7.69 -15.15 -2.62
C VAL A 35 -8.60 -14.49 -1.62
N GLY A 36 -8.45 -13.19 -1.41
CA GLY A 36 -9.36 -12.44 -0.56
C GLY A 36 -9.00 -10.98 -0.38
N TYR A 37 -9.97 -10.22 0.13
CA TYR A 37 -9.76 -8.81 0.45
C TYR A 37 -8.67 -8.57 1.53
N PRO A 38 -8.52 -9.41 2.58
CA PRO A 38 -7.41 -9.25 3.53
C PRO A 38 -6.03 -9.40 2.86
N VAL A 39 -5.94 -10.20 1.79
CA VAL A 39 -4.70 -10.36 1.01
C VAL A 39 -4.35 -9.07 0.27
N SER A 40 -5.32 -8.47 -0.45
CA SER A 40 -5.07 -7.23 -1.20
C SER A 40 -4.71 -6.06 -0.27
N TYR A 41 -5.32 -6.05 0.93
CA TYR A 41 -4.99 -5.10 1.98
C TYR A 41 -3.53 -5.24 2.44
N VAL A 42 -3.10 -6.46 2.77
CA VAL A 42 -1.72 -6.73 3.21
C VAL A 42 -0.73 -6.42 2.09
N GLN A 43 -1.02 -6.77 0.84
CA GLN A 43 -0.18 -6.43 -0.32
C GLN A 43 0.01 -4.91 -0.43
N SER A 44 -1.10 -4.15 -0.39
CA SER A 44 -1.04 -2.69 -0.45
C SER A 44 -0.27 -2.07 0.71
N ALA A 45 -0.41 -2.64 1.91
CA ALA A 45 0.34 -2.22 3.09
C ALA A 45 1.84 -2.54 2.99
N LEU A 46 2.21 -3.74 2.51
CA LEU A 46 3.60 -4.14 2.27
C LEU A 46 4.27 -3.22 1.25
N LYS A 47 3.58 -2.91 0.14
CA LYS A 47 4.07 -1.97 -0.87
C LYS A 47 4.34 -0.59 -0.28
N PHE A 48 3.40 -0.07 0.51
CA PHE A 48 3.57 1.24 1.16
C PHE A 48 4.74 1.27 2.15
N LEU A 49 5.02 0.15 2.80
CA LEU A 49 6.17 0.00 3.70
C LEU A 49 7.50 -0.25 2.97
N GLY A 50 7.50 -0.30 1.63
CA GLY A 50 8.69 -0.48 0.80
C GLY A 50 9.12 -1.92 0.60
N TYR A 51 8.24 -2.90 0.82
CA TYR A 51 8.50 -4.30 0.47
C TYR A 51 8.17 -4.54 -1.00
N GLU A 52 9.01 -5.32 -1.66
CA GLU A 52 8.79 -5.75 -3.05
C GLU A 52 7.62 -6.73 -3.13
N ILE A 53 6.60 -6.36 -3.90
CA ILE A 53 5.43 -7.20 -4.17
C ILE A 53 5.14 -7.24 -5.66
N ASP A 54 4.67 -8.37 -6.15
CA ASP A 54 4.35 -8.57 -7.57
C ASP A 54 2.91 -8.19 -7.93
N ARG A 55 2.01 -8.15 -6.94
CA ARG A 55 0.57 -7.89 -7.15
C ARG A 55 -0.13 -7.35 -5.91
N THR A 56 -1.24 -6.64 -6.12
CA THR A 56 -2.14 -6.10 -5.08
C THR A 56 -3.61 -6.48 -5.30
N ASP A 57 -3.86 -7.46 -6.16
CA ASP A 57 -5.19 -7.90 -6.61
C ASP A 57 -5.92 -8.79 -5.60
N GLY A 58 -5.23 -9.22 -4.53
CA GLY A 58 -5.78 -10.10 -3.51
C GLY A 58 -5.51 -11.58 -3.72
N TYR A 59 -4.72 -11.98 -4.73
CA TYR A 59 -4.19 -13.33 -4.84
C TYR A 59 -2.86 -13.46 -4.09
N PHE A 60 -2.75 -14.39 -3.16
CA PHE A 60 -1.56 -14.56 -2.32
C PHE A 60 -0.50 -15.41 -3.05
N SER A 61 0.39 -14.73 -3.75
CA SER A 61 1.51 -15.31 -4.51
C SER A 61 2.69 -15.72 -3.62
N GLU A 62 3.63 -16.49 -4.17
CA GLU A 62 4.92 -16.77 -3.50
C GLU A 62 5.73 -15.49 -3.20
N ALA A 63 5.66 -14.49 -4.08
CA ALA A 63 6.30 -13.20 -3.82
C ALA A 63 5.63 -12.46 -2.65
N THR A 64 4.29 -12.53 -2.53
CA THR A 64 3.57 -11.99 -1.37
C THR A 64 3.95 -12.72 -0.08
N ASP A 65 4.10 -14.04 -0.14
CA ASP A 65 4.56 -14.86 0.99
C ASP A 65 5.97 -14.46 1.45
N LEU A 66 6.91 -14.28 0.51
CA LEU A 66 8.27 -13.84 0.80
C LEU A 66 8.30 -12.45 1.47
N ALA A 67 7.57 -11.49 0.90
CA ALA A 67 7.47 -10.14 1.45
C ALA A 67 6.84 -10.14 2.85
N LEU A 68 5.79 -10.94 3.07
CA LEU A 68 5.16 -11.07 4.37
C LEU A 68 6.09 -11.69 5.41
N LYS A 69 6.86 -12.72 5.04
CA LYS A 69 7.84 -13.34 5.93
C LYS A 69 8.95 -12.36 6.32
N GLN A 70 9.45 -11.57 5.38
CA GLN A 70 10.45 -10.53 5.66
C GLN A 70 9.89 -9.45 6.61
N TYR A 71 8.63 -9.05 6.40
CA TYR A 71 7.92 -8.16 7.31
C TYR A 71 7.80 -8.76 8.72
N GLN A 72 7.37 -10.02 8.81
CA GLN A 72 7.20 -10.73 10.08
C GLN A 72 8.53 -10.82 10.83
N GLU A 73 9.62 -11.19 10.15
CA GLU A 73 10.96 -11.25 10.72
C GLU A 73 11.41 -9.87 11.24
N THR A 74 11.23 -8.81 10.44
CA THR A 74 11.58 -7.44 10.82
C THR A 74 10.81 -6.97 12.06
N ASN A 75 9.56 -7.42 12.23
CA ASN A 75 8.71 -7.09 13.37
C ASN A 75 8.81 -8.10 14.52
N ARG A 76 9.83 -8.99 14.52
CA ARG A 76 10.07 -10.00 15.56
C ARG A 76 8.90 -10.97 15.76
N GLN A 77 8.16 -11.23 14.69
CA GLN A 77 7.11 -12.24 14.62
C GLN A 77 7.66 -13.51 13.99
N MET A 78 6.94 -14.62 14.13
CA MET A 78 7.31 -15.87 13.47
C MET A 78 7.06 -15.72 11.95
N PRO A 79 8.07 -15.92 11.07
CA PRO A 79 7.94 -15.73 9.62
C PRO A 79 7.24 -16.93 8.96
N ILE A 80 5.98 -17.14 9.31
CA ILE A 80 5.16 -18.27 8.85
C ILE A 80 4.46 -18.01 7.51
N GLY A 81 4.40 -16.75 7.04
CA GLY A 81 3.75 -16.40 5.77
C GLY A 81 2.24 -16.62 5.77
N VAL A 82 1.60 -16.36 6.92
CA VAL A 82 0.14 -16.48 7.08
C VAL A 82 -0.44 -15.12 7.37
N ILE A 83 -1.50 -14.75 6.66
CA ILE A 83 -2.31 -13.58 7.01
C ILE A 83 -3.44 -14.03 7.92
N ASP A 84 -3.48 -13.45 9.11
CA ASP A 84 -4.57 -13.54 10.08
C ASP A 84 -4.87 -12.15 10.68
N LYS A 85 -5.85 -12.09 11.60
CA LYS A 85 -6.23 -10.85 12.31
C LYS A 85 -5.04 -10.14 12.95
N ASN A 86 -4.10 -10.90 13.52
CA ASN A 86 -2.92 -10.34 14.18
C ASN A 86 -1.93 -9.75 13.17
N SER A 87 -1.72 -10.43 12.05
CA SER A 87 -0.86 -9.98 10.96
C SER A 87 -1.39 -8.68 10.34
N VAL A 88 -2.70 -8.60 10.08
CA VAL A 88 -3.36 -7.38 9.56
C VAL A 88 -3.26 -6.23 10.56
N SER A 89 -3.51 -6.48 11.85
CA SER A 89 -3.40 -5.46 12.89
C SER A 89 -1.96 -4.92 13.03
N SER A 90 -0.98 -5.83 13.00
CA SER A 90 0.44 -5.49 13.07
C SER A 90 0.90 -4.65 11.89
N ILE A 91 0.55 -5.06 10.66
CA ILE A 91 0.97 -4.33 9.47
C ILE A 91 0.27 -2.99 9.36
N HIS A 92 -1.01 -2.91 9.70
CA HIS A 92 -1.75 -1.66 9.77
C HIS A 92 -1.08 -0.67 10.75
N SER A 93 -0.75 -1.14 11.96
CA SER A 93 -0.04 -0.32 12.95
C SER A 93 1.32 0.17 12.43
N SER A 94 2.00 -0.67 11.65
CA SER A 94 3.28 -0.32 11.01
C SER A 94 3.10 0.74 9.92
N VAL A 95 2.06 0.64 9.10
CA VAL A 95 1.69 1.65 8.09
C VAL A 95 1.42 2.99 8.74
N ILE A 96 0.57 3.03 9.78
CA ILE A 96 0.23 4.27 10.49
C ILE A 96 1.47 4.87 11.15
N ARG A 97 2.32 4.05 11.78
CA ARG A 97 3.59 4.51 12.35
C ARG A 97 4.52 5.09 11.30
N TYR A 98 4.73 4.38 10.19
CA TYR A 98 5.60 4.82 9.11
C TYR A 98 5.11 6.14 8.48
N TRP A 99 3.81 6.25 8.24
CA TRP A 99 3.20 7.48 7.75
C TRP A 99 3.35 8.66 8.71
N ASN A 100 3.09 8.45 10.01
CA ASN A 100 3.21 9.51 11.00
C ASN A 100 4.64 10.04 11.13
N VAL A 101 5.64 9.15 11.08
CA VAL A 101 7.07 9.52 11.18
C VAL A 101 7.55 10.26 9.92
N ASN A 102 7.04 9.88 8.74
CA ASN A 102 7.48 10.44 7.45
C ASN A 102 6.43 11.38 6.82
N ARG A 103 5.50 11.90 7.63
CA ARG A 103 4.34 12.66 7.14
C ARG A 103 4.74 13.87 6.29
N GLU A 104 5.86 14.51 6.62
CA GLU A 104 6.33 15.67 5.88
C GLU A 104 6.70 15.34 4.43
N GLN A 105 7.07 14.10 4.14
CA GLN A 105 7.51 13.63 2.83
C GLN A 105 6.43 12.80 2.11
N LEU A 106 5.56 12.11 2.87
CA LEU A 106 4.57 11.19 2.31
C LEU A 106 3.15 11.78 2.20
N ASP A 107 2.85 12.87 2.90
CA ASP A 107 1.55 13.54 2.82
C ASP A 107 1.53 14.42 1.55
N THR A 108 1.22 13.79 0.41
CA THR A 108 1.17 14.41 -0.91
C THR A 108 0.20 15.60 -0.96
N GLN A 109 -0.90 15.52 -0.20
CA GLN A 109 -1.89 16.60 -0.10
C GLN A 109 -1.32 17.82 0.64
N ARG A 110 -0.60 17.59 1.75
CA ARG A 110 0.12 18.66 2.45
C ARG A 110 1.22 19.26 1.57
N LEU A 111 2.01 18.43 0.89
CA LEU A 111 3.07 18.89 -0.01
C LEU A 111 2.50 19.78 -1.11
N LYS A 112 1.39 19.38 -1.74
CA LYS A 112 0.70 20.20 -2.74
C LYS A 112 0.18 21.51 -2.16
N ALA A 113 -0.34 21.50 -0.93
CA ALA A 113 -0.79 22.72 -0.28
C ALA A 113 0.37 23.70 -0.01
N ILE A 114 1.54 23.20 0.41
CA ILE A 114 2.75 24.01 0.62
C ILE A 114 3.25 24.59 -0.71
N GLU A 115 3.27 23.79 -1.78
CA GLU A 115 3.64 24.22 -3.13
C GLU A 115 2.77 25.40 -3.59
N LEU A 116 1.44 25.27 -3.47
CA LEU A 116 0.48 26.30 -3.88
C LEU A 116 0.56 27.57 -3.04
N LEU A 117 0.88 27.46 -1.74
CA LEU A 117 1.04 28.61 -0.85
C LEU A 117 2.39 29.32 -1.02
N GLY A 118 3.44 28.57 -1.38
CA GLY A 118 4.82 29.04 -1.41
C GLY A 118 5.32 29.53 -2.77
N GLY A 119 4.66 29.18 -3.89
CA GLY A 119 5.13 29.53 -5.24
C GLY A 119 6.49 28.90 -5.61
N ILE A 120 6.89 27.85 -4.90
CA ILE A 120 8.13 27.11 -5.11
C ILE A 120 7.75 25.77 -5.74
N ASP A 121 8.22 25.54 -6.98
CA ASP A 121 8.13 24.25 -7.66
C ASP A 121 8.89 23.19 -6.85
N VAL A 122 8.16 22.43 -6.04
CA VAL A 122 8.66 21.17 -5.49
C VAL A 122 8.30 20.10 -6.52
N PRO A 123 9.28 19.37 -7.09
CA PRO A 123 8.99 18.29 -8.01
C PRO A 123 8.29 17.16 -7.24
N ILE A 124 6.96 17.18 -7.29
CA ILE A 124 6.13 16.01 -7.02
C ILE A 124 6.24 15.14 -8.26
N GLU A 125 6.89 13.98 -8.15
CA GLU A 125 6.70 12.92 -9.13
C GLU A 125 5.20 12.65 -9.19
N GLU A 126 4.57 13.12 -10.27
CA GLU A 126 3.22 12.72 -10.61
C GLU A 126 3.22 11.20 -10.57
N THR A 127 2.50 10.61 -9.62
CA THR A 127 2.23 9.18 -9.64
C THR A 127 1.45 8.93 -10.92
N GLN A 128 2.19 8.59 -11.97
CA GLN A 128 1.67 8.14 -13.23
C GLN A 128 0.73 6.99 -12.89
N THR A 129 -0.56 7.22 -13.11
CA THR A 129 -1.49 6.15 -13.41
C THR A 129 -0.90 5.45 -14.63
N GLU A 130 -0.10 4.41 -14.40
CA GLU A 130 0.29 3.46 -15.43
C GLU A 130 -0.97 2.75 -15.91
N ASP A 131 -1.63 3.38 -16.88
CA ASP A 131 -2.42 2.67 -17.87
C ASP A 131 -1.42 1.82 -18.68
N THR A 132 -1.30 0.56 -18.27
CA THR A 132 -0.54 -0.48 -18.95
C THR A 132 -1.26 -0.86 -20.25
N SER A 133 -1.32 0.06 -21.21
CA SER A 133 -1.91 -0.22 -22.52
C SER A 133 -1.38 0.69 -23.65
N ALA A 134 -0.08 1.02 -23.67
CA ALA A 134 0.59 1.44 -24.92
C ALA A 134 2.12 1.55 -24.78
N LEU A 135 2.84 0.44 -24.62
CA LEU A 135 4.26 0.40 -25.00
C LEU A 135 4.54 -0.85 -25.84
N SER A 136 3.83 -0.95 -26.96
CA SER A 136 4.34 -1.62 -28.15
C SER A 136 4.69 -0.55 -29.16
N THR A 137 5.91 -0.63 -29.70
CA THR A 137 6.45 0.18 -30.81
C THR A 137 7.21 1.45 -30.41
N ARG A 138 8.52 1.29 -30.16
CA ARG A 138 9.63 1.93 -30.90
C ARG A 138 10.84 2.12 -29.98
N PHE A 139 11.87 1.31 -30.17
CA PHE A 139 13.24 1.83 -30.22
C PHE A 139 14.06 0.94 -31.17
N THR A 140 14.11 1.37 -32.43
CA THR A 140 15.23 1.13 -33.32
C THR A 140 16.17 2.31 -33.10
N VAL A 141 17.37 2.06 -32.57
CA VAL A 141 18.66 2.56 -33.09
C VAL A 141 19.70 1.51 -32.75
#